data_AF-A0A7W8T3U1-F1
#
_entry.id   AF-A0A7W8T3U1-F1
#
_cell.length_a   1.000
_cell.length_b   1.000
_cell.length_c   1.000
_cell.angle_alpha   90.00
_cell.angle_beta   90.00
_cell.angle_gamma   90.00
#
_symmetry.space_group_name_H-M   'P 1'
#
loop_
_entity.id
_entity.type
_entity.pdbx_description
1 polymer ?
#
loop_
_entity_poly.entity_id
_entity_poly.type
_entity_poly.pdbx_seq_one_letter_code
_entity_poly.pdbx_strand_id
1 'polypeptide(L)'
;MQLTAFANGKVERSQLTDLNEFWFHHAPTEDEIDQRLEEWQFDYNWRRPHGSLGGKTPVDRITEVGEITPLSEQVQNAYDERKERIRHREWRVDKTLAEHHRRVLELASPTGPASSSTVRKRPPRK
;
A
#
# COMPACT_ATOMS: atom_id res chain seq x y z
N MET A 1 -10.81 0.97 -10.69
CA MET A 1 -9.46 0.68 -10.14
C MET A 1 -9.53 -0.62 -9.34
N GLN A 2 -8.82 -1.68 -9.75
CA GLN A 2 -8.66 -2.88 -8.93
C GLN A 2 -7.44 -2.73 -8.03
N LEU A 3 -7.69 -2.72 -6.71
CA LEU A 3 -6.68 -2.83 -5.67
C LEU A 3 -5.96 -4.18 -5.81
N THR A 4 -4.65 -4.20 -5.57
CA THR A 4 -3.84 -5.43 -5.65
C THR A 4 -4.14 -6.33 -4.44
N ALA A 5 -3.96 -7.65 -4.57
CA ALA A 5 -4.24 -8.62 -3.51
C ALA A 5 -3.57 -8.28 -2.16
N PHE A 6 -2.40 -7.63 -2.19
CA PHE A 6 -1.69 -7.17 -0.99
C PHE A 6 -2.35 -5.96 -0.31
N ALA A 7 -2.89 -5.01 -1.09
CA ALA A 7 -3.64 -3.89 -0.55
C ALA A 7 -4.96 -4.37 0.08
N ASN A 8 -5.63 -5.33 -0.56
CA ASN A 8 -6.86 -5.94 -0.04
C ASN A 8 -6.64 -6.55 1.34
N GLY A 9 -5.59 -7.36 1.53
CA GLY A 9 -5.34 -7.98 2.83
C GLY A 9 -5.06 -6.99 3.97
N LYS A 10 -4.55 -5.78 3.68
CA LYS A 10 -4.40 -4.73 4.69
C LYS A 10 -5.74 -4.10 5.06
N VAL A 11 -6.55 -3.78 4.05
CA VAL A 11 -7.89 -3.22 4.22
C VAL A 11 -8.78 -4.19 5.00
N GLU A 12 -8.78 -5.47 4.61
CA GLU A 12 -9.54 -6.54 5.26
C GLU A 12 -9.19 -6.66 6.75
N ARG A 13 -7.90 -6.63 7.12
CA ARG A 13 -7.49 -6.68 8.53
C ARG A 13 -7.94 -5.46 9.32
N SER A 14 -7.85 -4.26 8.74
CA SER A 14 -8.31 -3.04 9.40
C SER A 14 -9.82 -3.10 9.63
N GLN A 15 -10.59 -3.39 8.59
CA GLN A 15 -12.05 -3.48 8.66
C GLN A 15 -12.51 -4.57 9.64
N LEU A 16 -11.82 -5.71 9.68
CA LEU A 16 -12.11 -6.77 10.63
C LEU A 16 -11.82 -6.35 12.08
N THR A 17 -10.78 -5.54 12.28
CA THR A 17 -10.46 -4.98 13.61
C THR A 17 -11.53 -4.00 14.04
N ASP A 18 -11.93 -3.08 13.16
CA ASP A 18 -13.02 -2.13 13.42
C ASP A 18 -14.33 -2.87 13.73
N LEU A 19 -14.64 -3.93 12.98
CA LEU A 19 -15.83 -4.75 13.19
C LEU A 19 -15.82 -5.48 14.55
N ASN A 20 -14.71 -6.13 14.88
CA ASN A 20 -14.62 -6.99 16.06
C ASN A 20 -14.37 -6.25 17.36
N GLU A 21 -13.74 -5.08 17.30
CA GLU A 21 -13.37 -4.31 18.49
C GLU A 21 -14.28 -3.10 18.69
N PHE A 22 -14.50 -2.28 17.67
CA PHE A 22 -15.31 -1.06 17.82
C PHE A 22 -16.81 -1.34 17.69
N TRP A 23 -17.24 -1.88 16.53
CA TRP A 23 -18.66 -2.11 16.24
C TRP A 23 -19.28 -3.24 17.07
N PHE A 24 -18.45 -4.09 17.68
CA PHE A 24 -18.92 -5.07 18.66
C PHE A 24 -19.47 -4.40 19.93
N HIS A 25 -18.97 -3.21 20.28
CA HIS A 25 -19.36 -2.48 21.49
C HIS A 25 -20.28 -1.29 21.23
N HIS A 26 -20.28 -0.75 20.01
CA HIS A 26 -21.03 0.45 19.64
C HIS A 26 -22.05 0.18 18.54
N ALA A 27 -23.28 0.62 18.74
CA ALA A 27 -24.30 0.58 17.71
C ALA A 27 -24.17 1.81 16.80
N PRO A 28 -24.37 1.69 15.48
CA PRO A 28 -24.34 2.83 14.56
C PRO A 28 -25.38 3.93 14.86
N THR A 29 -26.37 3.63 15.70
CA THR A 29 -27.47 4.54 16.07
C THR A 29 -27.29 5.15 17.47
N GLU A 30 -26.15 4.93 18.13
CA GLU A 30 -25.82 5.57 19.41
C GLU A 30 -25.67 7.09 19.24
N ASP A 31 -26.21 7.88 20.17
CA ASP A 31 -26.22 9.36 20.08
C ASP A 31 -24.80 9.97 20.00
N GLU A 32 -23.80 9.32 20.61
CA GLU A 32 -22.40 9.78 20.67
C GLU A 32 -21.48 9.06 19.66
N ILE A 33 -22.04 8.35 18.66
CA ILE A 33 -21.23 7.47 17.81
C ILE A 33 -20.11 8.19 17.07
N ASP A 34 -20.33 9.42 16.63
CA ASP A 34 -19.34 10.23 15.92
C ASP A 34 -18.14 10.53 16.82
N GLN A 35 -18.38 10.91 18.08
CA GLN A 35 -17.32 11.16 19.04
C GLN A 35 -16.53 9.88 19.35
N ARG A 36 -17.23 8.75 19.56
CA ARG A 36 -16.56 7.46 19.79
C ARG A 36 -15.72 7.02 18.60
N LEU A 37 -16.18 7.32 17.38
CA LEU A 37 -15.43 7.02 16.17
C LEU A 37 -14.16 7.88 16.05
N GLU A 38 -14.22 9.17 16.42
CA GLU A 38 -13.03 10.02 16.51
C GLU A 38 -12.03 9.52 17.56
N GLU A 39 -12.51 9.14 18.75
CA GLU A 39 -11.67 8.58 19.81
C GLU A 39 -11.01 7.27 19.37
N TRP A 40 -11.77 6.38 18.72
CA TRP A 40 -11.27 5.13 18.16
C TRP A 40 -10.19 5.37 17.10
N GLN A 41 -10.46 6.25 16.14
CA GLN A 41 -9.49 6.61 15.10
C GLN A 41 -8.22 7.20 15.71
N PHE A 42 -8.36 8.05 16.72
CA PHE A 42 -7.21 8.63 17.39
C PHE A 42 -6.38 7.57 18.12
N ASP A 43 -7.02 6.70 18.91
CA ASP A 43 -6.33 5.63 19.62
C ASP A 43 -5.62 4.67 18.66
N TYR A 44 -6.32 4.19 17.64
CA TYR A 44 -5.79 3.24 16.67
C TYR A 44 -4.60 3.80 15.86
N ASN A 45 -4.68 5.08 15.45
CA ASN A 45 -3.69 5.69 14.57
C ASN A 45 -2.51 6.35 15.32
N TRP A 46 -2.70 6.83 16.55
CA TRP A 46 -1.67 7.58 17.29
C TRP A 46 -1.19 6.92 18.58
N ARG A 47 -1.94 6.00 19.19
CA ARG A 47 -1.58 5.39 20.48
C ARG A 47 -1.29 3.90 20.38
N ARG A 48 -1.99 3.19 19.51
CA ARG A 48 -1.92 1.74 19.42
C ARG A 48 -0.64 1.26 18.71
N PRO A 49 0.20 0.45 19.37
CA PRO A 49 1.35 -0.18 18.71
C PRO A 49 0.89 -1.36 17.83
N HIS A 50 1.39 -1.43 16.59
CA HIS A 50 1.04 -2.49 15.64
C HIS A 50 2.20 -3.45 15.39
N GLY A 51 2.00 -4.74 15.66
CA GLY A 51 3.03 -5.76 15.43
C GLY A 51 3.50 -5.83 13.97
N SER A 52 2.60 -5.64 13.00
CA SER A 52 2.95 -5.60 11.57
C SER A 52 3.79 -4.38 11.17
N LEU A 53 3.81 -3.34 12.01
CA LEU A 53 4.64 -2.14 11.88
C LEU A 53 5.86 -2.16 12.81
N GLY A 54 6.18 -3.32 13.42
CA GLY A 54 7.30 -3.43 14.36
C GLY A 54 7.05 -2.73 15.69
N GLY A 55 5.79 -2.66 16.15
CA GLY A 55 5.40 -2.00 17.40
C GLY A 55 5.15 -0.50 17.28
N LYS A 56 5.26 0.07 16.08
CA LYS A 56 4.99 1.49 15.81
C LYS A 56 3.50 1.75 15.59
N THR A 57 3.09 3.00 15.76
CA THR A 57 1.74 3.44 15.39
C THR A 57 1.66 3.69 13.87
N PRO A 58 0.46 3.71 13.27
CA PRO A 58 0.27 4.07 11.87
C PRO A 58 0.84 5.46 11.55
N VAL A 59 0.66 6.44 12.43
CA VAL A 59 1.19 7.80 12.25
C VAL A 59 2.72 7.80 12.24
N ASP A 60 3.37 7.10 13.18
CA ASP A 60 4.84 6.98 13.18
C ASP A 60 5.35 6.45 11.83
N ARG A 61 4.65 5.45 11.29
CA ARG A 61 5.02 4.85 10.01
C ARG A 61 4.87 5.83 8.86
N ILE A 62 3.82 6.65 8.86
CA ILE A 62 3.59 7.71 7.87
C ILE A 62 4.72 8.74 7.94
N THR A 63 5.10 9.18 9.14
CA THR A 63 6.19 10.13 9.35
C THR A 63 7.52 9.59 8.80
N GLU A 64 7.83 8.32 9.06
CA GLU A 64 9.07 7.68 8.54
C GLU A 64 9.16 7.62 7.03
N VAL A 65 8.04 7.42 6.35
CA VAL A 65 8.02 7.33 4.88
C VAL A 65 7.67 8.65 4.21
N GLY A 66 7.34 9.68 4.99
CA GLY A 66 6.88 10.97 4.48
C GLY A 66 7.90 11.60 3.54
N GLU A 67 9.19 11.57 3.92
CA GLU A 67 10.27 12.16 3.12
C GLU A 67 10.47 11.49 1.76
N ILE A 68 10.17 10.19 1.65
CA ILE A 68 10.34 9.42 0.41
C ILE A 68 9.03 9.29 -0.39
N THR A 69 7.90 9.68 0.20
CA THR A 69 6.59 9.60 -0.45
C THR A 69 6.45 10.80 -1.37
N PRO A 70 6.35 10.61 -2.70
CA PRO A 70 6.23 11.72 -3.62
C PRO A 70 4.90 12.45 -3.40
N LEU A 71 4.92 13.77 -3.58
CA LEU A 71 3.70 14.57 -3.56
C LEU A 71 2.80 14.20 -4.75
N SER A 72 1.49 14.38 -4.59
CA SER A 72 0.51 14.07 -5.63
C SER A 72 0.84 14.75 -6.96
N GLU A 73 1.27 16.01 -6.94
CA GLU A 73 1.68 16.76 -8.13
C GLU A 73 2.91 16.13 -8.81
N GLN A 74 3.89 15.66 -8.04
CA GLN A 74 5.07 14.98 -8.60
C GLN A 74 4.69 13.66 -9.25
N VAL A 75 3.76 12.91 -8.64
CA VAL A 75 3.22 11.67 -9.21
C VAL A 75 2.48 11.95 -10.52
N GLN A 76 1.63 12.98 -10.55
CA GLN A 76 0.87 13.36 -11.75
C GLN A 76 1.80 13.82 -12.87
N ASN A 77 2.81 14.65 -12.57
CA ASN A 77 3.77 15.13 -13.56
C ASN A 77 4.67 14.01 -14.12
N ALA A 78 4.98 12.99 -13.30
CA ALA A 78 5.75 11.83 -13.72
C ALA A 78 4.89 10.75 -14.40
N TYR A 79 3.55 10.89 -14.37
CA TYR A 79 2.62 9.90 -14.91
C TYR A 79 2.61 9.93 -16.44
N ASP A 80 2.73 8.75 -17.05
CA ASP A 80 2.68 8.56 -18.50
C ASP A 80 1.75 7.40 -18.82
N GLU A 81 0.56 7.72 -19.33
CA GLU A 81 -0.48 6.76 -19.69
C GLU A 81 0.02 5.71 -20.70
N ARG A 82 0.97 6.07 -21.58
CA ARG A 82 1.51 5.17 -22.60
C ARG A 82 2.36 4.05 -22.00
N LYS A 83 2.87 4.27 -20.78
CA LYS A 83 3.62 3.26 -20.01
C LYS A 83 2.70 2.38 -19.18
N GLU A 84 1.41 2.69 -19.07
CA GLU A 84 0.50 1.90 -18.26
C GLU A 84 0.27 0.52 -18.88
N ARG A 85 0.35 -0.52 -18.04
CA ARG A 85 0.10 -1.89 -18.45
C ARG A 85 -1.41 -2.14 -18.51
N ILE A 86 -1.88 -2.67 -19.63
CA ILE A 86 -3.24 -3.23 -19.73
C ILE A 86 -3.35 -4.43 -18.77
N ARG A 87 -4.26 -4.31 -17.79
CA ARG A 87 -4.57 -5.39 -16.85
C ARG A 87 -5.78 -6.18 -17.31
N HIS A 88 -5.67 -7.50 -17.33
CA HIS A 88 -6.78 -8.39 -17.67
C HIS A 88 -7.26 -9.14 -16.42
N ARG A 89 -8.57 -9.42 -16.33
CA ARG A 89 -9.14 -10.11 -15.16
C ARG A 89 -8.62 -11.55 -15.05
N GLU A 90 -8.56 -12.26 -16.17
CA GLU A 90 -8.04 -13.62 -16.22
C GLU A 90 -6.53 -13.62 -16.01
N TRP A 91 -6.07 -14.21 -14.89
CA TRP A 91 -4.67 -14.15 -14.45
C TRP A 91 -3.69 -14.70 -15.49
N ARG A 92 -4.08 -15.72 -16.24
CA ARG A 92 -3.24 -16.34 -17.28
C ARG A 92 -2.98 -15.37 -18.43
N VAL A 93 -4.02 -14.64 -18.84
CA VAL A 93 -3.96 -13.64 -19.90
C VAL A 93 -3.17 -12.42 -19.41
N ASP A 94 -3.45 -11.96 -18.19
CA ASP A 94 -2.72 -10.85 -17.56
C ASP A 94 -1.22 -11.14 -17.46
N LYS A 95 -0.85 -12.38 -17.13
CA LYS A 95 0.55 -12.81 -17.06
C LYS A 95 1.25 -12.67 -18.42
N THR A 96 0.62 -13.15 -19.49
CA THR A 96 1.17 -13.01 -20.85
C THR A 96 1.26 -11.54 -21.28
N LEU A 97 0.21 -10.74 -21.02
CA LEU A 97 0.22 -9.31 -21.30
C LEU A 97 1.32 -8.57 -20.51
N ALA A 98 1.60 -8.98 -19.27
CA ALA A 98 2.70 -8.45 -18.47
C ALA A 98 4.07 -8.72 -19.10
N GLU A 99 4.29 -9.95 -19.55
CA GLU A 99 5.55 -10.35 -20.19
C GLU A 99 5.76 -9.58 -21.49
N HIS A 100 4.71 -9.42 -22.31
CA HIS A 100 4.77 -8.65 -23.54
C HIS A 100 5.02 -7.16 -23.26
N HIS A 101 4.27 -6.55 -22.34
CA HIS A 101 4.45 -5.15 -21.94
C HIS A 101 5.87 -4.86 -21.47
N ARG A 102 6.46 -5.76 -20.67
CA ARG A 102 7.87 -5.64 -20.24
C ARG A 102 8.84 -5.61 -21.42
N ARG A 103 8.69 -6.54 -22.37
CA ARG A 103 9.55 -6.59 -23.58
C ARG A 103 9.41 -5.34 -24.43
N VAL A 104 8.19 -4.83 -24.60
CA VAL A 104 7.95 -3.57 -25.34
C VAL A 104 8.65 -2.39 -24.67
N LEU A 105 8.59 -2.29 -23.33
CA LEU A 105 9.27 -1.24 -22.58
C LEU A 105 10.81 -1.34 -22.69
N GLU A 106 11.36 -2.55 -22.64
CA GLU A 106 12.80 -2.81 -22.80
C GLU A 106 13.29 -2.38 -24.20
N LEU A 107 12.52 -2.65 -25.25
CA LEU A 107 12.84 -2.25 -26.62
C LEU A 107 12.69 -0.74 -26.86
N ALA A 108 11.74 -0.09 -26.18
CA ALA A 108 11.48 1.34 -26.32
C ALA A 108 12.51 2.24 -25.59
N SER A 109 13.39 1.67 -24.75
CA SER A 109 14.43 2.40 -24.00
C SER A 109 15.84 1.89 -24.35
N PRO A 110 16.42 2.26 -25.51
CA PRO A 110 17.65 1.65 -26.02
C PRO A 110 18.96 2.24 -25.44
N THR A 111 18.94 2.96 -24.32
CA THR A 111 20.17 3.41 -23.65
C THR A 111 20.64 2.38 -22.63
N GLY A 112 21.76 1.73 -22.93
CA GLY A 112 22.33 0.57 -22.24
C GLY A 112 22.90 0.81 -20.83
N PRO A 113 23.65 -0.17 -20.30
CA PRO A 113 23.87 -0.35 -18.87
C PRO A 113 24.97 0.57 -18.32
N ALA A 114 24.66 1.28 -17.24
CA ALA A 114 25.65 1.68 -16.24
C ALA A 114 25.44 0.81 -15.01
N SER A 115 26.38 -0.11 -14.79
CA SER A 115 26.47 -1.00 -13.64
C SER A 115 26.40 -0.26 -12.30
N SER A 116 25.56 -0.75 -11.38
CA SER A 116 25.84 -0.72 -9.95
C SER A 116 25.25 -1.99 -9.33
N SER A 117 26.01 -3.08 -9.45
CA SER A 117 25.80 -4.31 -8.68
C SER A 117 26.07 -4.04 -7.20
N THR A 118 25.06 -3.59 -6.45
CA THR A 118 25.05 -3.76 -4.99
C THR A 118 24.19 -4.97 -4.66
N VAL A 119 24.85 -6.10 -4.45
CA VAL A 119 24.28 -7.28 -3.80
C VAL A 119 23.85 -6.88 -2.39
N ARG A 120 22.56 -6.66 -2.17
CA ARG A 120 22.00 -6.55 -0.82
C ARG A 120 22.06 -7.92 -0.17
N LYS A 121 23.12 -8.19 0.61
CA LYS A 121 23.19 -9.35 1.50
C LYS A 121 22.01 -9.27 2.48
N ARG A 122 21.15 -10.29 2.48
CA ARG A 122 20.15 -10.49 3.54
C ARG A 122 20.90 -10.75 4.86
N PRO A 123 20.56 -10.10 5.98
CA PRO A 123 21.15 -10.42 7.27
C PRO A 123 20.63 -11.78 7.76
N PRO A 124 21.43 -12.56 8.50
CA PRO A 124 21.01 -13.85 9.03
C PRO A 124 19.96 -13.66 10.13
N ARG A 125 18.94 -14.52 10.13
CA ARG A 125 18.00 -14.64 11.24
C ARG A 125 18.76 -15.11 12.48
N LYS A 126 18.73 -14.33 13.55
CA LYS A 126 18.93 -14.82 14.92
C LYS A 126 17.58 -15.28 15.48
#